data_AF-A0A453LSN1-F1
#
_entry.id   AF-A0A453LSN1-F1
#
_cell.length_a   1.000
_cell.length_b   1.000
_cell.length_c   1.000
_cell.angle_alpha   90.00
_cell.angle_beta   90.00
_cell.angle_gamma   90.00
#
_symmetry.space_group_name_H-M   'P 1'
#
loop_
_entity.id
_entity.type
_entity.pdbx_description
1 polymer ?
#
loop_
_entity_poly.entity_id
_entity_poly.type
_entity_poly.pdbx_seq_one_letter_code
_entity_poly.pdbx_strand_id
1 'polypeptide(L)'
;MAHYHQKLERNRELTVPEIKQIAGRAGRYGSKFPVGEVTCLDAEDLPLLHSSLKSPSPIIERAGLFPTFDLLSVYSRLHGTDFLHPILERFLDKAKLSPDYFIADCEDMLKVAAIVDELPLALHDKYVFCQSPVDVRDDISTQGLTQFAENYAKKGTVRLKEIFTPGTLRVPTTHNQLQELESVHKVLELYVWLSYRFDDSFPDRELAASQKSICSMLIEEYLERSGWQQQGQRRVLRTPRKLRREYDALQLRGYFREIDARSK
;
A
#
# COMPACT_ATOMS: atom_id res chain seq x y z
N MET A 1 4.73 6.92 -20.34
CA MET A 1 4.66 5.45 -20.50
C MET A 1 4.06 4.76 -19.26
N ALA A 2 4.52 5.04 -18.03
CA ALA A 2 3.92 4.49 -16.78
C ALA A 2 2.41 4.76 -16.64
N HIS A 3 1.97 5.98 -16.96
CA HIS A 3 0.55 6.38 -16.92
C HIS A 3 -0.36 5.65 -17.94
N TYR A 4 0.23 5.04 -18.98
CA TYR A 4 -0.47 4.26 -20.01
C TYR A 4 -0.59 2.79 -19.59
N HIS A 5 0.46 2.21 -19.00
CA HIS A 5 0.43 0.88 -18.39
C HIS A 5 -0.58 0.80 -17.23
N GLN A 6 -0.60 1.81 -16.34
CA GLN A 6 -1.53 1.85 -15.20
C GLN A 6 -3.02 2.00 -15.62
N LYS A 7 -3.28 2.56 -16.80
CA LYS A 7 -4.64 2.70 -17.34
C LYS A 7 -5.14 1.42 -18.04
N LEU A 8 -4.22 0.61 -18.57
CA LEU A 8 -4.52 -0.71 -19.14
C LEU A 8 -4.80 -1.76 -18.04
N GLU A 9 -4.09 -1.70 -16.91
CA GLU A 9 -4.35 -2.62 -15.79
C GLU A 9 -5.72 -2.43 -15.13
N ARG A 10 -6.29 -1.23 -15.16
CA ARG A 10 -7.61 -0.95 -14.57
C ARG A 10 -8.79 -1.62 -15.30
N ASN A 11 -8.60 -2.04 -16.55
CA ASN A 11 -9.62 -2.67 -17.39
C ASN A 11 -9.06 -3.94 -18.04
N ARG A 12 -8.43 -4.82 -17.27
CA ARG A 12 -8.10 -6.17 -17.73
C ARG A 12 -9.22 -7.15 -17.39
N GLU A 13 -9.38 -8.19 -18.21
CA GLU A 13 -10.22 -9.32 -17.84
C GLU A 13 -9.64 -10.05 -16.62
N LEU A 14 -10.54 -10.67 -15.84
CA LEU A 14 -10.14 -11.55 -14.75
C LEU A 14 -9.59 -12.86 -15.32
N THR A 15 -8.55 -13.38 -14.68
CA THR A 15 -7.97 -14.67 -15.05
C THR A 15 -8.84 -15.82 -14.53
N VAL A 16 -8.66 -17.01 -15.11
CA VAL A 16 -9.37 -18.23 -14.69
C VAL A 16 -9.24 -18.50 -13.17
N PRO A 17 -8.03 -18.43 -12.57
CA PRO A 17 -7.89 -18.60 -11.12
C PRO A 17 -8.66 -17.56 -10.29
N GLU A 18 -8.65 -16.29 -10.70
CA GLU A 18 -9.34 -15.20 -10.00
C GLU A 18 -10.86 -15.42 -10.02
N ILE A 19 -11.42 -15.74 -11.19
CA ILE A 19 -12.84 -16.06 -11.35
C ILE A 19 -13.23 -17.23 -10.45
N LYS A 20 -12.45 -18.32 -10.45
CA LYS A 20 -12.70 -19.48 -9.59
C LYS A 20 -12.59 -19.15 -8.10
N GLN A 21 -11.61 -18.34 -7.71
CA GLN A 21 -11.41 -17.95 -6.31
C GLN A 21 -12.56 -17.09 -5.78
N ILE A 22 -13.08 -16.19 -6.60
CA ILE A 22 -14.26 -15.37 -6.29
C ILE A 22 -15.51 -16.26 -6.26
N ALA A 23 -15.72 -17.07 -7.29
CA ALA A 23 -16.90 -17.93 -7.40
C ALA A 23 -16.99 -18.94 -6.25
N GLY A 24 -15.86 -19.54 -5.84
CA GLY A 24 -15.78 -20.47 -4.72
C GLY A 24 -16.02 -19.85 -3.33
N ARG A 25 -16.33 -18.55 -3.24
CA ARG A 25 -16.81 -17.94 -1.98
C ARG A 25 -18.27 -18.31 -1.69
N ALA A 26 -19.07 -18.64 -2.70
CA ALA A 26 -20.42 -19.17 -2.52
C ALA A 26 -20.37 -20.69 -2.19
N GLY A 27 -21.30 -21.20 -1.39
CA GLY A 27 -21.38 -22.64 -1.13
C GLY A 27 -20.32 -23.19 -0.16
N ARG A 28 -19.73 -22.36 0.71
CA ARG A 28 -18.69 -22.84 1.65
C ARG A 28 -19.25 -23.90 2.58
N TYR A 29 -18.47 -24.95 2.82
CA TYR A 29 -18.79 -25.99 3.80
C TYR A 29 -19.10 -25.37 5.18
N GLY A 30 -20.19 -25.81 5.80
CA GLY A 30 -20.65 -25.31 7.09
C GLY A 30 -21.40 -23.96 7.05
N SER A 31 -21.60 -23.37 5.86
CA SER A 31 -22.48 -22.19 5.72
C SER A 31 -23.96 -22.60 5.69
N LYS A 32 -24.86 -21.62 5.92
CA LYS A 32 -26.31 -21.82 5.78
C LYS A 32 -26.73 -22.25 4.36
N PHE A 33 -25.90 -21.95 3.36
CA PHE A 33 -26.15 -22.22 1.94
C PHE A 33 -25.02 -23.09 1.38
N PRO A 34 -25.13 -24.43 1.50
CA PRO A 34 -24.07 -25.35 1.07
C PRO A 34 -23.92 -25.45 -0.46
N VAL A 35 -24.93 -25.02 -1.21
CA VAL A 35 -24.88 -24.92 -2.67
C VAL A 35 -24.52 -23.48 -3.05
N GLY A 36 -23.47 -23.33 -3.86
CA GLY A 36 -23.02 -22.03 -4.36
C GLY A 36 -23.58 -21.74 -5.75
N GLU A 37 -24.14 -20.56 -5.93
CA GLU A 37 -24.57 -20.03 -7.23
C GLU A 37 -23.72 -18.81 -7.59
N VAL A 38 -23.47 -18.63 -8.89
CA VAL A 38 -22.62 -17.56 -9.42
C VAL A 38 -23.17 -17.12 -10.77
N THR A 39 -23.22 -15.81 -10.98
CA THR A 39 -23.72 -15.17 -12.20
C THR A 39 -23.01 -13.82 -12.40
N CYS A 40 -23.22 -13.21 -13.56
CA CYS A 40 -22.76 -11.85 -13.87
C CYS A 40 -23.91 -10.84 -13.76
N LEU A 41 -23.58 -9.55 -13.67
CA LEU A 41 -24.57 -8.46 -13.76
C LEU A 41 -25.06 -8.33 -15.21
N ASP A 42 -24.14 -8.33 -16.16
CA ASP A 42 -24.43 -8.26 -17.59
C ASP A 42 -24.39 -9.65 -18.23
N ALA A 43 -25.37 -9.96 -19.07
CA ALA A 43 -25.50 -11.28 -19.70
C ALA A 43 -24.36 -11.59 -20.69
N GLU A 44 -23.73 -10.55 -21.23
CA GLU A 44 -22.61 -10.67 -22.18
C GLU A 44 -21.36 -11.31 -21.55
N ASP A 45 -21.21 -11.25 -20.22
CA ASP A 45 -20.08 -11.81 -19.48
C ASP A 45 -20.26 -13.30 -19.12
N LEU A 46 -21.50 -13.83 -19.19
CA LEU A 46 -21.80 -15.23 -18.84
C LEU A 46 -20.99 -16.27 -19.64
N PRO A 47 -20.72 -16.09 -20.96
CA PRO A 47 -19.86 -17.00 -21.70
C PRO A 47 -18.43 -17.09 -21.15
N LEU A 48 -17.83 -15.95 -20.75
CA LEU A 48 -16.50 -15.91 -20.15
C LEU A 48 -16.48 -16.60 -18.79
N LEU A 49 -17.49 -16.35 -17.95
CA LEU A 49 -17.64 -17.01 -16.66
C LEU A 49 -17.75 -18.54 -16.82
N HIS A 50 -18.64 -19.02 -17.68
CA HIS A 50 -18.83 -20.46 -17.90
C HIS A 50 -17.59 -21.14 -18.47
N SER A 51 -16.93 -20.54 -19.44
CA SER A 51 -15.69 -21.10 -20.02
C SER A 51 -14.56 -21.15 -18.99
N SER A 52 -14.42 -20.10 -18.17
CA SER A 52 -13.39 -20.03 -17.11
C SER A 52 -13.60 -21.08 -16.02
N LEU A 53 -14.85 -21.28 -15.56
CA LEU A 53 -15.15 -22.28 -14.52
C LEU A 53 -14.88 -23.71 -14.99
N LYS A 54 -15.10 -24.00 -16.28
CA LYS A 54 -14.87 -25.32 -16.89
C LYS A 54 -13.40 -25.59 -17.24
N SER A 55 -12.62 -24.52 -17.48
CA SER A 55 -11.21 -24.66 -17.86
C SER A 55 -10.36 -25.12 -16.68
N PRO A 56 -9.29 -25.91 -16.88
CA PRO A 56 -8.33 -26.20 -15.81
C PRO A 56 -7.61 -24.92 -15.39
N SER A 57 -7.14 -24.87 -14.14
CA SER A 57 -6.27 -23.76 -13.70
C SER A 57 -4.88 -23.93 -14.34
N PRO A 58 -4.25 -22.84 -14.83
CA PRO A 58 -2.91 -22.91 -15.39
C PRO A 58 -1.89 -23.38 -14.35
N ILE A 59 -0.86 -24.09 -14.82
CA ILE A 59 0.27 -24.51 -13.99
C ILE A 59 1.20 -23.31 -13.78
N ILE A 60 1.70 -23.13 -12.55
CA ILE A 60 2.69 -22.09 -12.25
C ILE A 60 4.06 -22.61 -12.68
N GLU A 61 4.70 -21.95 -13.64
CA GLU A 61 5.96 -22.38 -14.24
C GLU A 61 7.21 -21.75 -13.60
N ARG A 62 7.05 -20.58 -12.96
CA ARG A 62 8.19 -19.79 -12.47
C ARG A 62 7.93 -19.23 -11.08
N ALA A 63 8.99 -19.10 -10.28
CA ALA A 63 8.94 -18.51 -8.94
C ALA A 63 9.61 -17.12 -8.91
N GLY A 64 9.04 -16.21 -8.13
CA GLY A 64 9.59 -14.88 -7.91
C GLY A 64 10.75 -14.92 -6.91
N LEU A 65 11.86 -14.27 -7.26
CA LEU A 65 13.00 -14.02 -6.37
C LEU A 65 13.04 -12.54 -6.00
N PHE A 66 13.55 -12.26 -4.81
CA PHE A 66 13.63 -10.91 -4.29
C PHE A 66 15.08 -10.57 -3.91
N PRO A 67 15.57 -9.33 -4.15
CA PRO A 67 16.92 -8.94 -3.77
C PRO A 67 17.13 -8.99 -2.25
N THR A 68 18.03 -9.85 -1.78
CA THR A 68 18.38 -9.95 -0.35
C THR A 68 19.40 -8.90 0.06
N PHE A 69 19.37 -8.45 1.31
CA PHE A 69 20.36 -7.50 1.83
C PHE A 69 21.82 -7.95 1.61
N ASP A 70 22.15 -9.22 1.82
CA ASP A 70 23.52 -9.73 1.67
C ASP A 70 24.08 -9.47 0.27
N LEU A 71 23.29 -9.76 -0.76
CA LEU A 71 23.64 -9.48 -2.17
C LEU A 71 23.82 -7.97 -2.42
N LEU A 72 22.88 -7.14 -1.93
CA LEU A 72 22.96 -5.69 -2.10
C LEU A 72 24.18 -5.10 -1.36
N SER A 73 24.55 -5.65 -0.21
CA SER A 73 25.73 -5.25 0.55
C SER A 73 27.03 -5.54 -0.21
N VAL A 74 27.08 -6.64 -0.97
CA VAL A 74 28.22 -6.97 -1.84
C VAL A 74 28.32 -5.94 -2.97
N TYR A 75 27.19 -5.59 -3.60
CA TYR A 75 27.15 -4.57 -4.65
C TYR A 75 27.59 -3.18 -4.14
N SER A 76 27.15 -2.78 -2.94
CA SER A 76 27.63 -1.56 -2.28
C SER A 76 29.17 -1.55 -2.18
N ARG A 77 29.76 -2.63 -1.65
CA ARG A 77 31.23 -2.75 -1.50
C ARG A 77 31.96 -2.72 -2.85
N LEU A 78 31.42 -3.38 -3.87
CA LEU A 78 32.03 -3.42 -5.21
C LEU A 78 31.99 -2.06 -5.92
N HIS A 79 31.00 -1.22 -5.62
CA HIS A 79 30.81 0.06 -6.29
C HIS A 79 31.20 1.27 -5.44
N GLY A 80 31.57 1.07 -4.16
CA GLY A 80 31.98 2.13 -3.25
C GLY A 80 30.86 3.13 -2.97
N THR A 81 29.62 2.67 -2.90
CA THR A 81 28.44 3.52 -2.68
C THR A 81 27.51 2.90 -1.64
N ASP A 82 26.91 3.75 -0.82
CA ASP A 82 25.87 3.38 0.15
C ASP A 82 24.48 3.91 -0.25
N PHE A 83 24.34 4.34 -1.51
CA PHE A 83 23.07 4.69 -2.11
C PHE A 83 22.36 3.43 -2.61
N LEU A 84 21.25 3.08 -1.96
CA LEU A 84 20.52 1.84 -2.18
C LEU A 84 19.78 1.82 -3.53
N HIS A 85 19.22 2.96 -3.97
CA HIS A 85 18.54 3.07 -5.25
C HIS A 85 19.42 2.66 -6.44
N PRO A 86 20.61 3.25 -6.67
CA PRO A 86 21.48 2.84 -7.78
C PRO A 86 22.02 1.41 -7.62
N ILE A 87 22.18 0.91 -6.39
CA ILE A 87 22.54 -0.49 -6.15
C ILE A 87 21.42 -1.42 -6.63
N LEU A 88 20.17 -1.15 -6.23
CA LEU A 88 19.00 -1.93 -6.61
C LEU A 88 18.77 -1.89 -8.11
N GLU A 89 18.76 -0.71 -8.72
CA GLU A 89 18.55 -0.55 -10.17
C GLU A 89 19.56 -1.37 -10.97
N ARG A 90 20.84 -1.32 -10.57
CA ARG A 90 21.90 -2.10 -11.21
C ARG A 90 21.80 -3.59 -10.94
N PHE A 91 21.40 -3.99 -9.74
CA PHE A 91 21.15 -5.40 -9.41
C PHE A 91 20.06 -5.95 -10.33
N LEU A 92 18.94 -5.23 -10.46
CA LEU A 92 17.80 -5.62 -11.30
C LEU A 92 18.17 -5.69 -12.79
N ASP A 93 18.97 -4.73 -13.29
CA ASP A 93 19.44 -4.73 -14.69
C ASP A 93 20.43 -5.87 -15.00
N LYS A 94 21.25 -6.28 -14.02
CA LYS A 94 22.31 -7.28 -14.22
C LYS A 94 21.99 -8.68 -13.73
N ALA A 95 20.90 -8.87 -13.00
CA ALA A 95 20.51 -10.16 -12.46
C ALA A 95 20.33 -11.20 -13.59
N LYS A 96 21.02 -12.33 -13.47
CA LYS A 96 20.86 -13.49 -14.36
C LYS A 96 20.23 -14.62 -13.56
N LEU A 97 19.11 -15.13 -14.05
CA LEU A 97 18.32 -16.16 -13.40
C LEU A 97 18.22 -17.39 -14.30
N SER A 98 17.96 -18.56 -13.71
CA SER A 98 17.54 -19.71 -14.51
C SER A 98 16.12 -19.48 -15.06
N PRO A 99 15.69 -20.24 -16.09
CA PRO A 99 14.38 -20.07 -16.71
C PRO A 99 13.20 -20.16 -15.72
N ASP A 100 13.37 -20.93 -14.65
CA ASP A 100 12.34 -21.23 -13.64
C ASP A 100 12.11 -20.07 -12.65
N TYR A 101 12.86 -18.97 -12.76
CA TYR A 101 12.73 -17.82 -11.85
C TYR A 101 12.59 -16.50 -12.59
N PHE A 102 11.99 -15.52 -11.92
CA PHE A 102 11.97 -14.11 -12.31
C PHE A 102 12.26 -13.23 -11.09
N ILE A 103 12.71 -12.00 -11.30
CA ILE A 103 12.76 -11.02 -10.21
C ILE A 103 11.36 -10.47 -9.99
N ALA A 104 10.87 -10.58 -8.75
CA ALA A 104 9.59 -10.00 -8.35
C ALA A 104 9.58 -8.47 -8.54
N ASP A 105 8.38 -7.90 -8.65
CA ASP A 105 8.24 -6.45 -8.80
C ASP A 105 8.84 -5.71 -7.59
N CYS A 106 9.74 -4.77 -7.90
CA CYS A 106 10.48 -3.96 -6.93
C CYS A 106 10.23 -2.45 -7.16
N GLU A 107 9.21 -2.06 -7.94
CA GLU A 107 8.96 -0.65 -8.29
C GLU A 107 8.77 0.22 -7.03
N ASP A 108 7.98 -0.25 -6.07
CA ASP A 108 7.73 0.50 -4.84
C ASP A 108 8.98 0.55 -3.95
N MET A 109 9.77 -0.53 -3.91
CA MET A 109 11.06 -0.58 -3.22
C MET A 109 12.03 0.47 -3.78
N LEU A 110 12.12 0.62 -5.12
CA LEU A 110 12.95 1.64 -5.77
C LEU A 110 12.49 3.05 -5.39
N LYS A 111 11.19 3.32 -5.40
CA LYS A 111 10.66 4.65 -5.01
C LYS A 111 11.00 4.99 -3.56
N VAL A 112 10.85 4.04 -2.63
CA VAL A 112 11.26 4.24 -1.24
C VAL A 112 12.77 4.42 -1.13
N ALA A 113 13.56 3.64 -1.86
CA ALA A 113 15.02 3.76 -1.89
C ALA A 113 15.48 5.17 -2.28
N ALA A 114 14.84 5.78 -3.29
CA ALA A 114 15.12 7.15 -3.70
C ALA A 114 14.84 8.19 -2.60
N ILE A 115 13.84 7.95 -1.74
CA ILE A 115 13.53 8.84 -0.60
C ILE A 115 14.57 8.68 0.51
N VAL A 116 14.86 7.44 0.91
CA VAL A 116 15.75 7.18 2.06
C VAL A 116 17.23 7.41 1.75
N ASP A 117 17.60 7.45 0.46
CA ASP A 117 18.96 7.70 0.03
C ASP A 117 19.44 9.13 0.29
N GLU A 118 18.52 10.09 0.34
CA GLU A 118 18.79 11.48 0.71
C GLU A 118 19.06 11.66 2.21
N LEU A 119 18.85 10.61 3.00
CA LEU A 119 19.00 10.63 4.46
C LEU A 119 20.31 9.96 4.89
N PRO A 120 20.96 10.46 5.98
CA PRO A 120 22.21 9.91 6.49
C PRO A 120 21.94 8.61 7.31
N LEU A 121 21.42 7.59 6.63
CA LEU A 121 21.08 6.28 7.18
C LEU A 121 22.13 5.23 6.79
N ALA A 122 22.35 4.26 7.67
CA ALA A 122 23.13 3.08 7.33
C ALA A 122 22.44 2.28 6.20
N LEU A 123 23.23 1.63 5.35
CA LEU A 123 22.70 0.85 4.21
C LEU A 123 21.66 -0.19 4.63
N HIS A 124 21.87 -0.86 5.76
CA HIS A 124 20.92 -1.82 6.31
C HIS A 124 19.59 -1.16 6.70
N ASP A 125 19.64 -0.01 7.34
CA ASP A 125 18.43 0.70 7.77
C ASP A 125 17.63 1.19 6.56
N LYS A 126 18.32 1.72 5.54
CA LYS A 126 17.71 2.05 4.24
C LYS A 126 16.98 0.83 3.65
N TYR A 127 17.63 -0.34 3.67
CA TYR A 127 17.02 -1.58 3.18
C TYR A 127 15.77 -1.96 3.98
N VAL A 128 15.79 -1.87 5.31
CA VAL A 128 14.62 -2.15 6.15
C VAL A 128 13.47 -1.19 5.87
N PHE A 129 13.74 0.10 5.69
CA PHE A 129 12.70 1.06 5.27
C PHE A 129 12.12 0.71 3.89
N CYS A 130 12.95 0.28 2.94
CA CYS A 130 12.49 -0.16 1.62
C CYS A 130 11.64 -1.44 1.63
N GLN A 131 11.79 -2.27 2.67
CA GLN A 131 10.95 -3.46 2.90
C GLN A 131 9.62 -3.15 3.60
N SER A 132 9.44 -1.91 4.09
CA SER A 132 8.26 -1.55 4.84
C SER A 132 7.01 -1.47 3.95
N PRO A 133 5.83 -1.85 4.46
CA PRO A 133 4.60 -1.88 3.67
C PRO A 133 4.03 -0.47 3.50
N VAL A 134 4.56 0.29 2.53
CA VAL A 134 4.10 1.64 2.21
C VAL A 134 3.46 1.68 0.84
N ASP A 135 2.25 2.25 0.79
CA ASP A 135 1.60 2.61 -0.45
C ASP A 135 2.18 3.93 -0.97
N VAL A 136 3.19 3.84 -1.83
CA VAL A 136 3.87 5.01 -2.43
C VAL A 136 2.99 5.82 -3.38
N ARG A 137 1.75 5.38 -3.64
CA ARG A 137 0.75 6.13 -4.43
C ARG A 137 -0.15 6.98 -3.54
N ASP A 138 -0.07 6.79 -2.22
CA ASP A 138 -0.77 7.57 -1.22
C ASP A 138 0.19 8.60 -0.60
N ASP A 139 -0.10 9.88 -0.84
CA ASP A 139 0.76 10.99 -0.42
C ASP A 139 0.93 11.04 1.11
N ILE A 140 -0.14 10.72 1.87
CA ILE A 140 -0.12 10.71 3.34
C ILE A 140 0.81 9.60 3.85
N SER A 141 0.70 8.38 3.29
CA SER A 141 1.56 7.25 3.63
C SER A 141 3.03 7.53 3.31
N THR A 142 3.29 8.11 2.14
CA THR A 142 4.64 8.50 1.71
C THR A 142 5.23 9.58 2.62
N GLN A 143 4.43 10.59 2.98
CA GLN A 143 4.85 11.62 3.93
C GLN A 143 5.15 11.02 5.31
N GLY A 144 4.30 10.11 5.80
CA GLY A 144 4.52 9.42 7.07
C GLY A 144 5.84 8.64 7.10
N LEU A 145 6.14 7.89 6.02
CA LEU A 145 7.41 7.20 5.84
C LEU A 145 8.60 8.17 5.91
N THR A 146 8.56 9.26 5.13
CA THR A 146 9.63 10.27 5.11
C THR A 146 9.85 10.87 6.50
N GLN A 147 8.77 11.21 7.22
CA GLN A 147 8.88 11.76 8.57
C GLN A 147 9.48 10.77 9.58
N PHE A 148 9.12 9.48 9.48
CA PHE A 148 9.74 8.44 10.32
C PHE A 148 11.22 8.27 10.00
N ALA A 149 11.58 8.18 8.72
CA ALA A 149 12.96 8.02 8.28
C ALA A 149 13.82 9.24 8.66
N GLU A 150 13.32 10.46 8.49
CA GLU A 150 14.02 11.68 8.90
C GLU A 150 14.25 11.77 10.40
N ASN A 151 13.21 11.50 11.21
CA ASN A 151 13.34 11.55 12.66
C ASN A 151 14.29 10.47 13.17
N TYR A 152 14.25 9.27 12.57
CA TYR A 152 15.19 8.21 12.86
C TYR A 152 16.62 8.62 12.50
N ALA A 153 16.85 9.18 11.31
CA ALA A 153 18.17 9.66 10.88
C ALA A 153 18.73 10.77 11.79
N LYS A 154 17.89 11.71 12.22
CA LYS A 154 18.30 12.90 13.00
C LYS A 154 18.48 12.60 14.49
N LYS A 155 17.60 11.78 15.08
CA LYS A 155 17.50 11.60 16.55
C LYS A 155 17.81 10.18 17.02
N GLY A 156 17.81 9.19 16.12
CA GLY A 156 17.86 7.77 16.49
C GLY A 156 16.59 7.26 17.17
N THR A 157 15.55 8.10 17.33
CA THR A 157 14.29 7.75 17.97
C THR A 157 13.14 8.50 17.33
N VAL A 158 12.03 7.79 17.10
CA VAL A 158 10.82 8.25 16.45
C VAL A 158 9.66 8.08 17.42
N ARG A 159 9.30 9.14 18.12
CA ARG A 159 8.12 9.13 19.00
C ARG A 159 6.87 9.49 18.20
N LEU A 160 5.83 8.66 18.30
CA LEU A 160 4.61 8.83 17.53
C LEU A 160 3.97 10.20 17.79
N LYS A 161 3.96 10.65 19.05
CA LYS A 161 3.38 11.95 19.46
C LYS A 161 4.03 13.19 18.85
N GLU A 162 5.25 13.07 18.31
CA GLU A 162 5.95 14.17 17.66
C GLU A 162 5.46 14.40 16.24
N ILE A 163 4.83 13.37 15.66
CA ILE A 163 4.46 13.27 14.26
C ILE A 163 2.94 13.28 14.14
N PHE A 164 2.29 12.43 14.91
CA PHE A 164 0.86 12.25 14.99
C PHE A 164 0.31 12.85 16.29
N THR A 165 -0.83 13.53 16.24
CA THR A 165 -1.47 14.08 17.45
C THR A 165 -2.60 13.15 17.91
N PRO A 166 -2.44 12.39 19.02
CA PRO A 166 -3.48 11.49 19.50
C PRO A 166 -4.77 12.25 19.86
N GLY A 167 -5.92 11.61 19.63
CA GLY A 167 -7.23 12.18 19.96
C GLY A 167 -7.81 13.18 18.95
N THR A 168 -7.14 13.41 17.82
CA THR A 168 -7.69 14.21 16.71
C THR A 168 -8.59 13.40 15.77
N LEU A 169 -8.53 12.07 15.84
CA LEU A 169 -9.33 11.15 15.03
C LEU A 169 -10.82 11.30 15.33
N ARG A 170 -11.63 11.33 14.28
CA ARG A 170 -13.10 11.46 14.35
C ARG A 170 -13.74 10.59 13.29
N VAL A 171 -15.00 10.24 13.51
CA VAL A 171 -15.80 9.54 12.50
C VAL A 171 -15.84 10.40 11.23
N PRO A 172 -15.46 9.86 10.07
CA PRO A 172 -15.56 10.58 8.81
C PRO A 172 -17.00 11.02 8.54
N THR A 173 -17.18 12.14 7.85
CA THR A 173 -18.51 12.60 7.37
C THR A 173 -18.63 12.55 5.85
N THR A 174 -17.50 12.43 5.16
CA THR A 174 -17.42 12.39 3.69
C THR A 174 -16.49 11.27 3.23
N HIS A 175 -16.64 10.83 1.99
CA HIS A 175 -15.78 9.79 1.41
C HIS A 175 -14.30 10.21 1.35
N ASN A 176 -14.01 11.50 1.13
CA ASN A 176 -12.63 12.00 1.19
C ASN A 176 -12.02 11.84 2.60
N GLN A 177 -12.78 12.21 3.63
CA GLN A 177 -12.34 12.04 5.02
C GLN A 177 -12.18 10.57 5.41
N LEU A 178 -12.98 9.67 4.82
CA LEU A 178 -12.79 8.23 4.96
C LEU A 178 -11.44 7.82 4.37
N GLN A 179 -11.14 8.23 3.14
CA GLN A 179 -9.87 7.92 2.48
C GLN A 179 -8.68 8.46 3.27
N GLU A 180 -8.76 9.69 3.82
CA GLU A 180 -7.73 10.24 4.70
C GLU A 180 -7.52 9.38 5.95
N LEU A 181 -8.61 8.94 6.59
CA LEU A 181 -8.54 8.10 7.79
C LEU A 181 -7.95 6.71 7.47
N GLU A 182 -8.26 6.13 6.32
CA GLU A 182 -7.62 4.91 5.81
C GLU A 182 -6.11 5.10 5.62
N SER A 183 -5.70 6.24 5.06
CA SER A 183 -4.28 6.56 4.91
C SER A 183 -3.57 6.77 6.26
N VAL A 184 -4.22 7.43 7.23
CA VAL A 184 -3.70 7.53 8.61
C VAL A 184 -3.56 6.14 9.24
N HIS A 185 -4.53 5.25 9.03
CA HIS A 185 -4.43 3.86 9.48
C HIS A 185 -3.20 3.15 8.88
N LYS A 186 -2.94 3.32 7.57
CA LYS A 186 -1.72 2.78 6.91
C LYS A 186 -0.43 3.32 7.55
N VAL A 187 -0.37 4.62 7.87
CA VAL A 187 0.81 5.22 8.55
C VAL A 187 1.01 4.64 9.96
N LEU A 188 -0.08 4.40 10.70
CA LEU A 188 0.01 3.78 12.03
C LEU A 188 0.47 2.30 11.93
N GLU A 189 0.00 1.58 10.93
CA GLU A 189 0.48 0.23 10.61
C GLU A 189 1.96 0.22 10.23
N LEU A 190 2.42 1.18 9.44
CA LEU A 190 3.84 1.38 9.13
C LEU A 190 4.66 1.60 10.40
N TYR A 191 4.21 2.45 11.33
CA TYR A 191 4.91 2.67 12.60
C TYR A 191 5.02 1.37 13.41
N VAL A 192 3.92 0.62 13.52
CA VAL A 192 3.93 -0.69 14.20
C VAL A 192 4.92 -1.65 13.52
N TRP A 193 4.91 -1.71 12.19
CA TRP A 193 5.84 -2.56 11.43
C TRP A 193 7.30 -2.19 11.71
N LEU A 194 7.66 -0.91 11.62
CA LEU A 194 9.01 -0.41 11.88
C LEU A 194 9.43 -0.67 13.32
N SER A 195 8.51 -0.56 14.28
CA SER A 195 8.81 -0.82 15.68
C SER A 195 9.27 -2.25 15.94
N TYR A 196 8.82 -3.26 15.18
CA TYR A 196 9.31 -4.63 15.33
C TYR A 196 10.74 -4.84 14.80
N ARG A 197 11.27 -3.90 13.99
CA ARG A 197 12.63 -3.99 13.43
C ARG A 197 13.61 -3.06 14.12
N PHE A 198 13.12 -1.94 14.63
CA PHE A 198 13.88 -0.89 15.31
C PHE A 198 13.34 -0.68 16.73
N ASP A 199 13.42 -1.72 17.57
CA ASP A 199 12.71 -1.81 18.86
C ASP A 199 12.99 -0.60 19.78
N ASP A 200 14.26 -0.23 19.95
CA ASP A 200 14.66 0.91 20.80
C ASP A 200 14.32 2.27 20.19
N SER A 201 14.24 2.35 18.86
CA SER A 201 14.06 3.61 18.15
C SER A 201 12.59 3.95 17.90
N PHE A 202 11.66 3.00 18.01
CA PHE A 202 10.23 3.22 17.81
C PHE A 202 9.44 2.77 19.05
N PRO A 203 9.57 3.50 20.18
CA PRO A 203 9.11 3.03 21.48
C PRO A 203 7.59 3.03 21.68
N ASP A 204 6.84 3.74 20.84
CA ASP A 204 5.40 3.99 21.06
C ASP A 204 4.51 2.92 20.36
N ARG A 205 4.96 1.66 20.29
CA ARG A 205 4.25 0.57 19.57
C ARG A 205 2.81 0.37 20.04
N GLU A 206 2.62 0.26 21.36
CA GLU A 206 1.28 0.04 21.95
C GLU A 206 0.34 1.22 21.68
N LEU A 207 0.88 2.45 21.71
CA LEU A 207 0.12 3.64 21.37
C LEU A 207 -0.30 3.62 19.89
N ALA A 208 0.62 3.28 18.98
CA ALA A 208 0.33 3.17 17.55
C ALA A 208 -0.73 2.10 17.26
N ALA A 209 -0.63 0.93 17.90
CA ALA A 209 -1.59 -0.16 17.78
C ALA A 209 -2.99 0.22 18.31
N SER A 210 -3.03 0.96 19.43
CA SER A 210 -4.28 1.50 19.99
C SER A 210 -4.93 2.52 19.04
N GLN A 211 -4.16 3.49 18.53
CA GLN A 211 -4.67 4.47 17.55
C GLN A 211 -5.11 3.79 16.25
N LYS A 212 -4.38 2.76 15.78
CA LYS A 212 -4.75 1.97 14.60
C LYS A 212 -6.13 1.32 14.79
N SER A 213 -6.35 0.70 15.95
CA SER A 213 -7.65 0.09 16.29
C SER A 213 -8.77 1.13 16.34
N ILE A 214 -8.50 2.34 16.84
CA ILE A 214 -9.46 3.45 16.81
C ILE A 214 -9.80 3.85 15.38
N CYS A 215 -8.81 3.98 14.48
CA CYS A 215 -9.08 4.24 13.06
C CYS A 215 -10.01 3.17 12.47
N SER A 216 -9.75 1.89 12.72
CA SER A 216 -10.59 0.80 12.21
C SER A 216 -12.04 0.90 12.68
N MET A 217 -12.28 1.18 13.97
CA MET A 217 -13.63 1.37 14.50
C MET A 217 -14.35 2.56 13.86
N LEU A 218 -13.65 3.68 13.66
CA LEU A 218 -14.22 4.89 13.05
C LEU A 218 -14.52 4.69 11.55
N ILE A 219 -13.69 3.93 10.84
CA ILE A 219 -13.92 3.50 9.45
C ILE A 219 -15.16 2.62 9.38
N GLU A 220 -15.26 1.60 10.25
CA GLU A 220 -16.40 0.70 10.33
C GLU A 220 -17.70 1.46 10.60
N GLU A 221 -17.70 2.35 11.59
CA GLU A 221 -18.86 3.19 11.91
C GLU A 221 -19.33 4.05 10.73
N TYR A 222 -18.39 4.64 9.96
CA TYR A 222 -18.76 5.38 8.75
C TYR A 222 -19.35 4.46 7.68
N LEU A 223 -18.76 3.29 7.46
CA LEU A 223 -19.23 2.33 6.45
C LEU A 223 -20.59 1.74 6.82
N GLU A 224 -20.87 1.48 8.09
CA GLU A 224 -22.19 1.04 8.57
C GLU A 224 -23.26 2.10 8.33
N ARG A 225 -22.97 3.37 8.63
CA ARG A 225 -23.89 4.51 8.36
C ARG A 225 -24.11 4.73 6.87
N SER A 226 -23.07 4.50 6.07
CA SER A 226 -23.09 4.66 4.60
C SER A 226 -23.73 3.45 3.91
N GLY A 227 -23.73 2.29 4.57
CA GLY A 227 -24.37 1.07 4.12
C GLY A 227 -25.88 1.25 4.11
N TRP A 228 -26.47 1.20 2.90
CA TRP A 228 -27.91 1.33 2.62
C TRP A 228 -28.49 2.75 2.65
N GLN A 229 -27.94 3.68 1.87
CA GLN A 229 -28.81 4.65 1.18
C GLN A 229 -29.53 3.92 0.03
N GLN A 230 -30.85 3.74 0.13
CA GLN A 230 -31.68 3.32 -1.01
C GLN A 230 -31.33 4.20 -2.22
N GLN A 231 -30.58 3.66 -3.19
CA GLN A 231 -30.45 4.26 -4.53
C GLN A 231 -31.76 4.09 -5.34
N GLY A 232 -32.92 4.14 -4.69
CA GLY A 232 -34.22 4.25 -5.33
C GLY A 232 -34.53 5.71 -5.61
N GLN A 233 -33.85 6.30 -6.61
CA GLN A 233 -34.21 7.51 -7.39
C GLN A 233 -32.97 8.27 -7.86
N ARG A 234 -32.12 7.65 -8.70
CA ARG A 234 -31.26 8.44 -9.59
C ARG A 234 -32.10 8.87 -10.80
N ARG A 235 -32.75 10.04 -10.69
CA ARG A 235 -33.20 10.80 -11.87
C ARG A 235 -31.96 11.11 -12.72
N VAL A 236 -32.01 10.63 -13.96
CA VAL A 236 -31.02 10.89 -15.02
C VAL A 236 -30.87 12.40 -15.23
N LEU A 237 -29.72 12.97 -14.89
CA LEU A 237 -29.27 14.25 -15.43
C LEU A 237 -27.75 14.24 -15.70
N ARG A 238 -27.46 13.93 -16.97
CA ARG A 238 -26.41 14.46 -17.88
C ARG A 238 -25.13 15.16 -17.36
N THR A 239 -24.03 14.59 -17.86
CA THR A 239 -22.71 15.14 -18.29
C THR A 239 -21.61 15.47 -17.27
N PRO A 240 -20.34 15.07 -17.53
CA PRO A 240 -19.25 15.16 -16.56
C PRO A 240 -18.39 16.43 -16.75
N ARG A 241 -18.13 17.16 -15.66
CA ARG A 241 -17.05 18.16 -15.61
C ARG A 241 -15.86 17.62 -14.83
N LYS A 242 -14.70 17.65 -15.50
CA LYS A 242 -13.37 17.34 -14.99
C LYS A 242 -13.12 18.04 -13.64
N LEU A 243 -12.80 17.25 -12.62
CA LEU A 243 -12.17 17.74 -11.39
C LEU A 243 -10.80 17.06 -11.29
N ARG A 244 -9.77 17.74 -11.80
CA ARG A 244 -8.43 17.61 -11.22
C ARG A 244 -8.54 18.21 -9.83
N ARG A 245 -8.41 17.40 -8.78
CA ARG A 245 -8.29 17.90 -7.41
C ARG A 245 -6.81 18.09 -7.14
N GLU A 246 -6.41 19.35 -6.96
CA GLU A 246 -5.24 19.67 -6.14
C GLU A 246 -5.56 19.18 -4.73
N TYR A 247 -4.67 18.35 -4.19
CA TYR A 247 -4.68 17.94 -2.80
C TYR A 247 -4.25 19.14 -1.96
N ASP A 248 -5.13 19.62 -1.08
CA ASP A 248 -4.87 20.79 -0.27
C ASP A 248 -4.01 20.39 0.94
N ALA A 249 -2.75 20.82 0.95
CA ALA A 249 -1.76 20.52 2.00
C ALA A 249 -2.22 20.95 3.42
N LEU A 250 -3.25 21.78 3.52
CA LEU A 250 -3.85 22.23 4.77
C LEU A 250 -4.54 21.11 5.57
N GLN A 251 -5.06 20.06 4.93
CA GLN A 251 -5.75 18.97 5.67
C GLN A 251 -4.78 17.96 6.30
N LEU A 252 -3.61 17.75 5.69
CA LEU A 252 -2.51 16.97 6.26
C LEU A 252 -2.06 17.50 7.63
N ARG A 253 -2.12 18.83 7.81
CA ARG A 253 -1.71 19.53 9.05
C ARG A 253 -2.51 19.11 10.29
N GLY A 254 -3.72 18.58 10.13
CA GLY A 254 -4.57 18.16 11.25
C GLY A 254 -4.09 16.88 11.95
N TYR A 255 -3.44 15.99 11.20
CA TYR A 255 -2.96 14.70 11.72
C TYR A 255 -1.44 14.68 11.86
N PHE A 256 -0.72 15.25 10.88
CA PHE A 256 0.72 15.25 10.81
C PHE A 256 1.28 16.66 10.93
N ARG A 257 2.30 16.85 11.77
CA ARG A 257 2.99 18.15 11.87
C ARG A 257 3.88 18.35 10.63
N GLU A 258 3.87 19.56 10.05
CA GLU A 258 4.84 19.93 9.01
C GLU A 258 6.26 19.96 9.60
N ILE A 259 7.24 19.53 8.80
CA ILE A 259 8.65 19.73 9.11
C ILE A 259 9.03 21.10 8.55
N ASP A 260 9.42 22.02 9.42
CA ASP A 260 10.01 23.30 9.02
C ASP A 260 11.38 23.04 8.41
N ALA A 261 11.46 22.96 7.08
CA ALA A 261 12.70 22.75 6.34
C ALA A 261 13.65 23.98 6.38
N ARG A 262 13.33 25.00 7.18
CA ARG A 262 14.17 26.18 7.43
C ARG A 262 14.77 26.16 8.83
N SER A 263 15.62 25.16 9.09
CA SER A 263 16.65 25.29 10.11
C SER A 263 17.93 24.61 9.65
N LYS A 264 18.55 25.22 8.63
CA LYS A 264 20.00 25.43 8.48
C LYS A 264 20.21 26.49 7.39
#